data_AF-A0A0K2W5X1-F1
#
_entry.id   AF-A0A0K2W5X1-F1
#
_cell.length_a   1.000
_cell.length_b   1.000
_cell.length_c   1.000
_cell.angle_alpha   90.00
_cell.angle_beta   90.00
_cell.angle_gamma   90.00
#
_symmetry.space_group_name_H-M   'P 1'
#
loop_
_entity.id
_entity.type
_entity.pdbx_description
1 polymer ?
#
loop_
_entity_poly.entity_id
_entity_poly.type
_entity_poly.pdbx_seq_one_letter_code
_entity_poly.pdbx_strand_id
1 'polypeptide(L)'
;MRTILSALAVTIATSAVAGQADPRALKACQKTSKAFTKIAECLPDADVAVRTLDAFSTIYPAEAAPLKDRCTELNADNLSGAAACVTNAIESGLSLRKSLPAGSDLSDPIFAAVADDGRWSKLESAIKDARAAYPDKMIWGMTLYQPYR
;
A
#
# COMPACT_ATOMS: atom_id res chain seq x y z
N MET A 1 -40.86 -30.91 -37.27
CA MET A 1 -40.15 -31.03 -35.98
C MET A 1 -38.77 -30.40 -36.15
N ARG A 2 -38.54 -29.21 -35.60
CA ARG A 2 -37.22 -28.56 -35.56
C ARG A 2 -36.80 -28.46 -34.10
N THR A 3 -35.87 -29.32 -33.71
CA THR A 3 -35.26 -29.34 -32.38
C THR A 3 -34.23 -28.21 -32.32
N ILE A 4 -34.48 -27.18 -31.51
CA ILE A 4 -33.51 -26.13 -31.23
C ILE A 4 -32.85 -26.51 -29.90
N LEU A 5 -31.64 -27.07 -29.98
CA LEU A 5 -30.71 -27.14 -28.84
C LEU A 5 -30.17 -25.72 -28.60
N SER A 6 -30.67 -25.05 -27.57
CA SER A 6 -30.02 -23.85 -27.06
C SER A 6 -29.00 -24.26 -26.01
N ALA A 7 -27.73 -24.11 -26.38
CA ALA A 7 -26.56 -24.40 -25.56
C ALA A 7 -26.57 -23.56 -24.27
N LEU A 8 -26.40 -24.22 -23.13
CA LEU A 8 -26.02 -23.56 -21.88
C LEU A 8 -24.65 -22.91 -22.08
N ALA A 9 -24.61 -21.59 -22.13
CA ALA A 9 -23.39 -20.84 -21.97
C ALA A 9 -22.93 -21.01 -20.51
N VAL A 10 -21.96 -21.91 -20.29
CA VAL A 10 -21.21 -21.96 -19.05
C VAL A 10 -20.33 -20.71 -19.02
N THR A 11 -20.77 -19.68 -18.31
CA THR A 11 -19.91 -18.58 -17.89
C THR A 11 -18.87 -19.16 -16.95
N ILE A 12 -17.69 -19.45 -17.49
CA ILE A 12 -16.51 -19.76 -16.69
C ILE A 12 -16.19 -18.48 -15.93
N ALA A 13 -16.61 -18.42 -14.67
CA ALA A 13 -16.12 -17.42 -13.74
C ALA A 13 -14.61 -17.55 -13.73
N THR A 14 -13.91 -16.58 -14.31
CA THR A 14 -12.47 -16.42 -14.14
C THR A 14 -12.24 -16.19 -12.66
N SER A 15 -11.92 -17.26 -11.94
CA SER A 15 -11.35 -17.20 -10.60
C SER A 15 -10.14 -16.30 -10.74
N ALA A 16 -10.23 -15.10 -10.15
CA ALA A 16 -9.06 -14.25 -9.96
C ALA A 16 -8.02 -15.13 -9.29
N VAL A 17 -6.95 -15.46 -10.02
CA VAL A 17 -5.79 -16.12 -9.44
C VAL A 17 -5.36 -15.19 -8.33
N ALA A 18 -5.51 -15.61 -7.07
CA ALA A 18 -5.01 -14.87 -5.93
C ALA A 18 -3.54 -14.57 -6.25
N GLY A 19 -3.26 -13.30 -6.58
CA GLY A 19 -1.98 -12.92 -7.15
C GLY A 19 -0.89 -13.36 -6.20
N GLN A 20 0.06 -14.15 -6.69
CA GLN A 20 1.20 -14.58 -5.89
C GLN A 20 1.84 -13.34 -5.23
N ALA A 21 2.21 -13.45 -3.96
CA ALA A 21 2.87 -12.37 -3.22
C ALA A 21 4.12 -11.88 -3.97
N ASP A 22 4.42 -10.59 -3.86
CA ASP A 22 5.55 -9.96 -4.53
C ASP A 22 6.88 -10.60 -4.07
N PRO A 23 7.79 -10.95 -4.99
CA PRO A 23 9.09 -11.53 -4.63
C PRO A 23 9.92 -10.66 -3.67
N ARG A 24 9.77 -9.32 -3.71
CA ARG A 24 10.44 -8.40 -2.78
C ARG A 24 9.95 -8.57 -1.35
N ALA A 25 8.66 -8.87 -1.17
CA ALA A 25 8.09 -9.15 0.15
C ALA A 25 8.68 -10.43 0.75
N LEU A 26 8.76 -11.50 -0.05
CA LEU A 26 9.40 -12.75 0.37
C LEU A 26 10.88 -12.51 0.74
N LYS A 27 11.61 -11.77 -0.10
CA LYS A 27 13.02 -11.43 0.15
C LYS A 27 13.19 -10.67 1.47
N ALA A 28 12.32 -9.71 1.77
CA ALA A 28 12.35 -8.96 3.02
C ALA A 28 12.10 -9.88 4.23
N CYS A 29 11.07 -10.72 4.18
CA CYS A 29 10.79 -11.67 5.26
C CYS A 29 11.94 -12.66 5.49
N GLN A 30 12.60 -13.09 4.42
CA GLN A 30 13.76 -13.99 4.47
C GLN A 30 15.04 -13.36 5.04
N LYS A 31 15.13 -12.02 5.10
CA LYS A 31 16.22 -11.35 5.81
C LYS A 31 16.08 -11.49 7.32
N THR A 32 14.84 -11.48 7.82
CA THR A 32 14.53 -11.56 9.25
C THR A 32 14.52 -13.00 9.76
N SER A 33 14.04 -13.97 8.98
CA SER A 33 13.97 -15.37 9.39
C SER A 33 14.04 -16.35 8.23
N LYS A 34 14.57 -17.55 8.49
CA LYS A 34 14.52 -18.70 7.57
C LYS A 34 13.41 -19.70 7.92
N ALA A 35 12.74 -19.54 9.06
CA ALA A 35 11.66 -20.43 9.47
C ALA A 35 10.40 -20.16 8.65
N PHE A 36 9.84 -21.20 8.02
CA PHE A 36 8.67 -21.05 7.13
C PHE A 36 7.45 -20.46 7.86
N THR A 37 7.25 -20.76 9.15
CA THR A 37 6.17 -20.18 9.97
C THR A 37 6.31 -18.68 10.14
N LYS A 38 7.54 -18.19 10.38
CA LYS A 38 7.84 -16.76 10.48
C LYS A 38 7.73 -16.05 9.13
N ILE A 39 8.09 -16.73 8.05
CA ILE A 39 7.87 -16.20 6.70
C ILE A 39 6.37 -16.09 6.42
N ALA A 40 5.56 -17.12 6.75
CA ALA A 40 4.12 -17.10 6.56
C ALA A 40 3.41 -16.03 7.41
N GLU A 41 3.93 -15.72 8.60
CA GLU A 41 3.46 -14.61 9.44
C GLU A 41 3.81 -13.24 8.82
N CYS A 42 5.03 -13.07 8.30
CA CYS A 42 5.53 -11.80 7.77
C CYS A 42 4.99 -11.46 6.36
N LEU A 43 4.80 -12.46 5.51
CA LEU A 43 4.58 -12.25 4.08
C LEU A 43 3.35 -11.38 3.74
N PRO A 44 2.18 -11.53 4.39
CA PRO A 44 1.03 -10.66 4.13
C PRO A 44 1.33 -9.17 4.36
N ASP A 45 1.93 -8.83 5.51
CA ASP A 45 2.26 -7.45 5.85
C ASP A 45 3.30 -6.85 4.90
N ALA A 46 4.28 -7.65 4.49
CA ALA A 46 5.33 -7.23 3.57
C ALA A 46 4.80 -7.06 2.13
N ASP A 47 3.91 -7.94 1.66
CA ASP A 47 3.33 -7.84 0.31
C ASP A 47 2.45 -6.61 0.16
N VAL A 48 1.55 -6.37 1.14
CA VAL A 48 0.75 -5.14 1.15
C VAL A 48 1.66 -3.92 1.19
N ALA A 49 2.79 -3.97 1.92
CA ALA A 49 3.69 -2.83 2.03
C ALA A 49 4.38 -2.52 0.70
N VAL A 50 4.89 -3.55 0.01
CA VAL A 50 5.46 -3.40 -1.33
C VAL A 50 4.45 -2.78 -2.28
N ARG A 51 3.23 -3.33 -2.36
CA ARG A 51 2.17 -2.84 -3.24
C ARG A 51 1.79 -1.39 -2.92
N THR A 52 1.79 -1.02 -1.64
CA THR A 52 1.48 0.34 -1.19
C THR A 52 2.56 1.34 -1.61
N LEU A 53 3.84 0.98 -1.43
CA LEU A 53 4.97 1.84 -1.81
C LEU A 53 5.08 2.01 -3.35
N ASP A 54 4.74 0.97 -4.11
CA ASP A 54 4.66 1.04 -5.57
C ASP A 54 3.46 1.89 -6.03
N ALA A 55 2.28 1.70 -5.41
CA ALA A 55 1.10 2.50 -5.69
C ALA A 55 1.35 3.97 -5.40
N PHE A 56 2.01 4.30 -4.29
CA PHE A 56 2.43 5.68 -4.00
C PHE A 56 3.27 6.25 -5.13
N SER A 57 4.28 5.51 -5.58
CA SER A 57 5.20 5.94 -6.65
C SER A 57 4.51 6.12 -8.01
N THR A 58 3.37 5.45 -8.21
CA THR A 58 2.56 5.54 -9.44
C THR A 58 1.56 6.70 -9.38
N ILE A 59 1.00 6.98 -8.19
CA ILE A 59 -0.10 7.93 -7.99
C ILE A 59 0.41 9.35 -7.72
N TYR A 60 1.50 9.47 -6.97
CA TYR A 60 2.06 10.74 -6.55
C TYR A 60 3.13 11.24 -7.53
N PRO A 61 3.28 12.56 -7.67
CA PRO A 61 4.26 13.13 -8.59
C PRO A 61 5.68 12.95 -8.02
N ALA A 62 6.70 13.18 -8.85
CA ALA A 62 8.10 12.94 -8.49
C ALA A 62 8.56 13.76 -7.27
N GLU A 63 7.98 14.94 -7.05
CA GLU A 63 8.24 15.82 -5.91
C GLU A 63 7.86 15.19 -4.56
N ALA A 64 7.00 14.17 -4.56
CA ALA A 64 6.65 13.41 -3.37
C ALA A 64 7.60 12.24 -3.10
N ALA A 65 8.49 11.88 -4.04
CA ALA A 65 9.44 10.78 -3.86
C ALA A 65 10.31 10.89 -2.59
N PRO A 66 10.81 12.09 -2.19
CA PRO A 66 11.59 12.23 -0.96
C PRO A 66 10.89 11.72 0.31
N LEU A 67 9.55 11.81 0.39
CA LEU A 67 8.80 11.24 1.52
C LEU A 67 8.99 9.72 1.60
N LYS A 68 8.76 9.03 0.49
CA LYS A 68 8.90 7.57 0.42
C LYS A 68 10.34 7.14 0.68
N ASP A 69 11.30 7.84 0.08
CA ASP A 69 12.72 7.53 0.21
C ASP A 69 13.17 7.68 1.66
N ARG A 70 12.78 8.77 2.32
CA ARG A 70 13.09 9.00 3.73
C ARG A 70 12.42 7.98 4.65
N CYS A 71 11.14 7.66 4.42
CA CYS A 71 10.45 6.62 5.19
C CYS A 71 11.09 5.24 5.02
N THR A 72 11.59 4.93 3.82
CA THR A 72 12.33 3.69 3.54
C THR A 72 13.66 3.68 4.26
N GLU A 73 14.40 4.78 4.25
CA GLU A 73 15.66 4.93 4.97
C GLU A 73 15.48 4.76 6.49
N LEU A 74 14.50 5.46 7.07
CA LEU A 74 14.21 5.45 8.51
C LEU A 74 13.78 4.07 9.02
N ASN A 75 13.15 3.26 8.16
CA ASN A 75 12.62 1.94 8.53
C ASN A 75 13.45 0.77 7.99
N ALA A 76 14.51 1.04 7.22
CA ALA A 76 15.45 0.06 6.69
C ALA A 76 14.75 -1.19 6.09
N ASP A 77 14.95 -2.37 6.68
CA ASP A 77 14.37 -3.64 6.21
C ASP A 77 12.90 -3.84 6.61
N ASN A 78 12.33 -2.96 7.44
CA ASN A 78 10.93 -3.02 7.86
C ASN A 78 10.02 -2.35 6.81
N LEU A 79 9.71 -3.10 5.74
CA LEU A 79 8.84 -2.62 4.65
C LEU A 79 7.47 -2.14 5.16
N SER A 80 6.85 -2.88 6.08
CA SER A 80 5.59 -2.49 6.70
C SER A 80 5.70 -1.16 7.44
N GLY A 81 6.82 -0.95 8.15
CA GLY A 81 7.11 0.32 8.80
C GLY A 81 7.33 1.47 7.81
N ALA A 82 8.01 1.22 6.69
CA ALA A 82 8.16 2.21 5.64
C ALA A 82 6.81 2.61 5.00
N ALA A 83 5.96 1.63 4.70
CA ALA A 83 4.61 1.89 4.18
C ALA A 83 3.75 2.65 5.19
N ALA A 84 3.76 2.24 6.46
CA ALA A 84 3.06 2.94 7.54
C ALA A 84 3.57 4.37 7.74
N CYS A 85 4.88 4.60 7.64
CA CYS A 85 5.48 5.93 7.69
C CYS A 85 4.92 6.83 6.59
N VAL A 86 4.88 6.34 5.35
CA VAL A 86 4.35 7.10 4.21
C VAL A 86 2.86 7.42 4.40
N THR A 87 2.03 6.43 4.72
CA THR A 87 0.57 6.65 4.83
C THR A 87 0.24 7.61 5.97
N ASN A 88 0.87 7.46 7.13
CA ASN A 88 0.62 8.35 8.28
C ASN A 88 1.11 9.79 8.01
N ALA A 89 2.21 9.96 7.28
CA ALA A 89 2.69 11.29 6.89
C ALA A 89 1.71 11.99 5.93
N ILE A 90 1.14 11.27 4.97
CA ILE A 90 0.13 11.80 4.05
C ILE A 90 -1.14 12.20 4.83
N GLU A 91 -1.66 11.33 5.70
CA GLU A 91 -2.83 11.62 6.52
C GLU A 91 -2.60 12.85 7.42
N SER A 92 -1.42 12.94 8.03
CA SER A 92 -1.02 14.11 8.82
C SER A 92 -0.96 15.39 7.97
N GLY A 93 -0.40 15.31 6.76
CA GLY A 93 -0.38 16.42 5.80
C GLY A 93 -1.77 16.87 5.38
N LEU A 94 -2.67 15.93 5.09
CA LEU A 94 -4.08 16.22 4.77
C LEU A 94 -4.82 16.86 5.93
N SER A 95 -4.60 16.36 7.15
CA SER A 95 -5.18 16.92 8.38
C SER A 95 -4.67 18.35 8.60
N LEU A 96 -3.36 18.55 8.53
CA LEU A 96 -2.73 19.86 8.67
C LEU A 96 -3.27 20.84 7.62
N ARG A 97 -3.36 20.45 6.34
CA ARG A 97 -3.92 21.29 5.28
C ARG A 97 -5.34 21.76 5.58
N LYS A 98 -6.19 20.91 6.17
CA LYS A 98 -7.56 21.25 6.59
C LYS A 98 -7.59 22.20 7.80
N SER A 99 -6.53 22.22 8.60
CA SER A 99 -6.38 23.09 9.77
C SER A 99 -5.69 24.42 9.50
N LEU A 100 -5.08 24.60 8.33
CA LEU A 100 -4.43 25.86 7.96
C LEU A 100 -5.46 26.98 7.74
N PRO A 101 -5.12 28.25 8.05
CA PRO A 101 -5.94 29.39 7.69
C PRO A 101 -6.13 29.46 6.18
N ALA A 102 -7.32 29.88 5.73
CA ALA A 102 -7.62 30.01 4.31
C ALA A 102 -6.58 30.89 3.58
N GLY A 103 -6.03 30.38 2.47
CA GLY A 103 -5.01 31.07 1.69
C GLY A 103 -3.58 30.97 2.22
N SER A 104 -3.35 30.26 3.33
CA SER A 104 -2.00 29.97 3.83
C SER A 104 -1.41 28.73 3.17
N ASP A 105 -0.10 28.77 2.92
CA ASP A 105 0.71 27.65 2.44
C ASP A 105 1.93 27.49 3.36
N LEU A 106 2.48 26.27 3.43
CA LEU A 106 3.67 25.95 4.20
C LEU A 106 4.97 26.13 3.40
N SER A 107 4.88 26.42 2.10
CA SER A 107 6.03 26.52 1.19
C SER A 107 6.94 25.28 1.22
N ASP A 108 6.37 24.14 1.62
CA ASP A 108 7.03 22.84 1.61
C ASP A 108 6.58 22.10 0.34
N PRO A 109 7.49 21.86 -0.63
CA PRO A 109 7.14 21.21 -1.88
C PRO A 109 6.69 19.76 -1.70
N ILE A 110 7.16 19.05 -0.67
CA ILE A 110 6.71 17.69 -0.36
C ILE A 110 5.28 17.76 0.17
N PHE A 111 5.01 18.64 1.11
CA PHE A 111 3.65 18.87 1.63
C PHE A 111 2.65 19.16 0.51
N ALA A 112 2.99 20.08 -0.40
CA ALA A 112 2.14 20.43 -1.54
C ALA A 112 1.93 19.24 -2.50
N ALA A 113 2.92 18.36 -2.65
CA ALA A 113 2.83 17.19 -3.50
C ALA A 113 1.97 16.06 -2.90
N VAL A 114 1.98 15.92 -1.57
CA VAL A 114 1.33 14.79 -0.87
C VAL A 114 -0.03 15.10 -0.26
N ALA A 115 -0.28 16.35 0.14
CA ALA A 115 -1.55 16.75 0.79
C ALA A 115 -2.67 16.98 -0.24
N ASP A 116 -3.02 15.94 -1.00
CA ASP A 116 -4.07 15.95 -2.03
C ASP A 116 -5.11 14.84 -1.78
N ASP A 117 -6.37 15.21 -1.51
CA ASP A 117 -7.43 14.23 -1.18
C ASP A 117 -7.69 13.25 -2.34
N GLY A 118 -7.52 13.68 -3.60
CA GLY A 118 -7.77 12.86 -4.78
C GLY A 118 -6.73 11.76 -4.95
N ARG A 119 -5.45 12.09 -4.76
CA ARG A 119 -4.36 11.10 -4.74
C ARG A 119 -4.46 10.19 -3.52
N TRP A 120 -4.84 10.73 -2.36
CA TRP A 120 -5.05 9.93 -1.17
C TRP A 120 -6.14 8.88 -1.36
N SER A 121 -7.31 9.26 -1.88
CA SER A 121 -8.40 8.30 -2.15
C SER A 121 -7.97 7.17 -3.10
N LYS A 122 -7.16 7.47 -4.11
CA LYS A 122 -6.59 6.44 -5.00
C LYS A 122 -5.63 5.51 -4.28
N LEU A 123 -4.77 6.05 -3.40
CA LEU A 123 -3.82 5.25 -2.62
C LEU A 123 -4.56 4.36 -1.61
N GLU A 124 -5.57 4.91 -0.92
CA GLU A 124 -6.41 4.14 0.01
C GLU A 124 -7.12 2.98 -0.70
N SER A 125 -7.65 3.21 -1.91
CA SER A 125 -8.22 2.13 -2.73
C SER A 125 -7.17 1.06 -3.07
N ALA A 126 -5.96 1.44 -3.49
CA ALA A 126 -4.90 0.50 -3.79
C ALA A 126 -4.47 -0.31 -2.55
N ILE A 127 -4.40 0.32 -1.37
CA ILE A 127 -4.13 -0.35 -0.10
C ILE A 127 -5.24 -1.36 0.22
N LYS A 128 -6.51 -0.96 0.05
CA LYS A 128 -7.67 -1.83 0.27
C LYS A 128 -7.64 -3.05 -0.65
N ASP A 129 -7.35 -2.86 -1.93
CA ASP A 129 -7.25 -3.94 -2.91
C ASP A 129 -6.09 -4.90 -2.58
N ALA A 130 -4.95 -4.37 -2.14
CA ALA A 130 -3.83 -5.19 -1.67
C ALA A 130 -4.19 -6.00 -0.41
N ARG A 131 -4.91 -5.39 0.55
CA ARG A 131 -5.38 -6.07 1.77
C ARG A 131 -6.43 -7.15 1.47
N ALA A 132 -7.23 -6.99 0.42
CA ALA A 132 -8.24 -7.97 0.04
C ALA A 132 -7.66 -9.35 -0.34
N ALA A 133 -6.37 -9.41 -0.69
CA ALA A 133 -5.65 -10.67 -0.89
C ALA A 133 -5.42 -11.46 0.42
N TYR A 134 -5.58 -10.82 1.58
CA TYR A 134 -5.30 -11.39 2.91
C TYR A 134 -6.46 -11.12 3.90
N PRO A 135 -7.68 -11.59 3.63
CA PRO A 135 -8.89 -11.19 4.37
C PRO A 135 -8.86 -11.58 5.87
N ASP A 136 -8.16 -12.66 6.22
CA ASP A 136 -8.09 -13.17 7.60
C ASP A 136 -6.91 -12.59 8.40
N LYS A 137 -6.21 -11.59 7.86
CA LYS A 137 -5.02 -10.99 8.48
C LYS A 137 -5.29 -9.54 8.84
N MET A 138 -4.96 -9.19 10.09
CA MET A 138 -4.91 -7.79 10.51
C MET A 138 -3.61 -7.16 10.01
N ILE A 139 -3.68 -6.49 8.86
CA ILE A 139 -2.51 -5.88 8.23
C ILE A 139 -2.10 -4.61 8.98
N TRP A 140 -0.85 -4.59 9.45
CA TRP A 140 -0.17 -3.49 10.16
C TRP A 140 -0.78 -2.98 11.47
N GLY A 141 -1.72 -3.70 12.08
CA GLY A 141 -2.41 -3.26 13.31
C GLY A 141 -1.51 -3.01 14.53
N MET A 142 -0.26 -3.52 14.52
CA MET A 142 0.74 -3.29 15.58
C MET A 142 2.14 -3.02 15.02
N THR A 143 2.25 -2.52 13.79
CA THR A 143 3.54 -2.25 13.18
C THR A 143 4.24 -1.10 13.91
N LEU A 144 5.36 -1.40 14.57
CA LEU A 144 6.29 -0.38 15.04
C LEU A 144 7.04 0.20 13.84
N TYR A 145 7.09 1.53 13.76
CA TYR A 145 7.77 2.23 12.67
C TYR A 145 8.39 3.54 13.16
N GLN A 146 9.40 4.01 12.42
CA GLN A 146 9.96 5.35 12.59
C GLN A 146 9.14 6.34 11.74
N PRO A 147 8.50 7.35 12.35
CA PRO A 147 7.69 8.31 11.63
C PRO A 147 8.55 9.26 10.79
N TYR A 148 7.94 9.83 9.76
CA TYR A 148 8.55 10.89 8.97
C TYR A 148 8.82 12.12 9.85
N ARG A 149 9.99 12.72 9.70
CA ARG A 149 10.48 13.87 10.47
C ARG A 149 11.04 14.91 9.54
#